data_AF-A0A173RE24-F1
#
_entry.id   AF-A0A173RE24-F1
#
_cell.length_a   1.000
_cell.length_b   1.000
_cell.length_c   1.000
_cell.angle_alpha   90.00
_cell.angle_beta   90.00
_cell.angle_gamma   90.00
#
_symmetry.space_group_name_H-M   'P 1'
#
loop_
_entity.id
_entity.type
_entity.pdbx_description
1 polymer ?
#
loop_
_entity_poly.entity_id
_entity_poly.type
_entity_poly.pdbx_seq_one_letter_code
_entity_poly.pdbx_strand_id
1 'polypeptide(L)' 'MKFTKFIKPELEQIKENANFTEEEERIFSLLCRGFSQKQISTKENLSLRTIEYRVRDIKDKIERTGVFDWMKKNC' A
#
# COMPACT_ATOMS: atom_id res chain seq x y z
N MET A 1 -9.22 3.36 1.15
CA MET A 1 -8.44 2.92 2.32
C MET A 1 -7.41 3.98 2.69
N LYS A 2 -7.30 4.37 3.97
CA LYS A 2 -6.21 5.25 4.45
C LYS A 2 -5.13 4.37 5.08
N PHE A 3 -3.92 4.38 4.48
CA PHE A 3 -2.79 3.57 4.94
C PHE A 3 -2.14 4.07 6.25
N THR A 4 -2.57 5.22 6.76
CA THR A 4 -2.03 5.83 7.97
C THR A 4 -2.54 5.18 9.27
N LYS A 5 -3.45 4.19 9.17
CA LYS A 5 -4.05 3.52 10.34
C LYS A 5 -3.42 2.15 10.66
N PHE A 6 -2.51 1.65 9.82
CA PHE A 6 -1.90 0.33 10.02
C PHE A 6 -0.79 0.37 11.07
N ILE A 7 -0.71 -0.67 11.90
CA ILE A 7 0.35 -0.86 12.90
C ILE A 7 1.47 -1.72 12.29
N LYS A 8 2.73 -1.52 12.70
CA LYS A 8 3.92 -2.25 12.19
C LYS A 8 3.73 -3.77 11.92
N PRO A 9 3.16 -4.59 12.81
CA PRO A 9 3.03 -6.04 12.57
C PRO A 9 2.03 -6.39 11.46
N GLU A 10 1.02 -5.56 11.23
CA GLU A 10 0.01 -5.78 10.18
C GLU A 10 0.61 -5.48 8.79
N LEU A 11 1.53 -4.51 8.73
CA LEU A 11 2.23 -4.15 7.50
C LEU A 11 3.19 -5.24 7.02
N GLU A 12 3.87 -5.91 7.95
CA GLU A 12 4.76 -7.03 7.63
C GLU A 12 3.97 -8.24 7.12
N GLN A 13 2.84 -8.58 7.73
CA GLN A 13 1.95 -9.63 7.20
C GLN A 13 1.39 -9.29 5.82
N ILE A 14 1.06 -8.02 5.56
CA ILE A 14 0.62 -7.60 4.23
C ILE A 14 1.76 -7.75 3.23
N LYS A 15 2.98 -7.36 3.57
CA LYS A 15 4.15 -7.49 2.70
C LYS A 15 4.53 -8.95 2.41
N GLU A 16 4.48 -9.82 3.41
CA GLU A 16 4.80 -11.24 3.22
C GLU A 16 3.73 -11.97 2.39
N ASN A 17 2.45 -11.62 2.55
CA ASN A 17 1.37 -12.29 1.84
C ASN A 17 1.06 -11.66 0.47
N ALA A 18 1.29 -10.36 0.30
CA ALA A 18 1.07 -9.70 -0.98
C ALA A 18 2.32 -9.84 -1.84
N ASN A 19 2.18 -10.44 -3.02
CA ASN A 19 3.23 -10.54 -4.02
C ASN A 19 3.52 -9.15 -4.66
N PHE A 20 4.06 -8.22 -3.87
CA PHE A 20 4.46 -6.90 -4.32
C PHE A 20 5.79 -6.97 -5.07
N THR A 21 5.87 -6.23 -6.16
CA THR A 21 7.12 -5.88 -6.80
C THR A 21 7.87 -4.86 -5.94
N GLU A 22 9.19 -4.73 -6.12
CA GLU A 22 9.99 -3.75 -5.38
C GLU A 22 9.45 -2.31 -5.53
N GLU A 23 8.93 -1.97 -6.71
CA GLU A 23 8.31 -0.66 -6.96
C GLU A 23 7.04 -0.48 -6.12
N GLU A 24 6.16 -1.48 -6.08
CA GLU A 24 4.95 -1.43 -5.26
C GLU A 24 5.28 -1.37 -3.78
N GLU A 25 6.33 -2.06 -3.32
CA GLU A 25 6.76 -2.03 -1.93
C GLU A 25 7.29 -0.65 -1.52
N ARG A 26 8.07 0.02 -2.39
CA ARG A 26 8.51 1.41 -2.18
C ARG A 26 7.32 2.36 -2.07
N ILE A 27 6.39 2.27 -3.03
CA ILE A 27 5.17 3.09 -3.04
C ILE A 27 4.32 2.83 -1.78
N PHE A 28 4.12 1.56 -1.42
CA PHE A 28 3.37 1.15 -0.23
C PHE A 28 4.00 1.69 1.06
N SER A 29 5.31 1.59 1.20
CA SER A 29 6.05 2.15 2.35
C SER A 29 5.84 3.66 2.49
N LEU A 30 5.87 4.40 1.38
CA LEU A 30 5.61 5.85 1.38
C LEU A 30 4.16 6.17 1.74
N LEU A 31 3.19 5.40 1.24
CA LEU A 31 1.78 5.53 1.60
C LEU A 31 1.55 5.30 3.10
N CYS A 32 2.19 4.29 3.69
CA CYS A 32 2.10 3.99 5.12
C CYS A 32 2.68 5.12 5.99
N ARG A 33 3.73 5.79 5.50
CA ARG A 33 4.32 6.98 6.14
C ARG A 33 3.48 8.25 5.96
N GLY A 34 2.33 8.18 5.29
CA GLY A 34 1.40 9.30 5.11
C GLY A 34 1.73 10.23 3.96
N PHE A 35 2.63 9.86 3.05
CA PHE A 35 2.90 10.66 1.86
C PHE A 35 1.70 10.66 0.92
N SER A 36 1.40 11.82 0.34
CA SER A 36 0.40 11.95 -0.72
C SER A 36 0.91 11.38 -2.04
N GLN A 37 0.01 10.95 -2.92
CA GLN A 37 0.38 10.42 -4.24
C GLN A 37 1.18 11.42 -5.08
N LYS A 38 0.93 12.73 -4.93
CA LYS A 38 1.73 13.79 -5.57
C LYS A 38 3.17 13.86 -5.05
N GLN A 39 3.35 13.71 -3.74
CA GLN A 39 4.71 13.65 -3.17
C GLN A 39 5.44 12.38 -3.61
N ILE A 40 4.72 11.25 -3.69
CA ILE A 40 5.25 9.98 -4.15
C ILE A 40 5.64 10.08 -5.63
N SER A 41 4.83 10.70 -6.49
CA SER A 41 5.14 10.88 -7.91
C SER A 41 6.44 11.66 -8.11
N THR A 42 6.66 12.71 -7.31
CA THR A 42 7.91 13.48 -7.34
C THR A 42 9.10 12.66 -6.83
N LYS A 43 8.90 11.82 -5.81
CA LYS A 43 9.98 11.06 -5.18
C LYS A 43 10.44 9.84 -5.98
N GLU A 44 9.50 9.12 -6.58
CA GLU A 44 9.78 7.95 -7.44
C GLU A 44 10.04 8.36 -8.90
N ASN A 45 9.95 9.66 -9.22
CA ASN A 45 10.08 10.18 -10.59
C ASN A 45 9.12 9.48 -11.59
N LEU A 46 7.88 9.29 -11.16
CA LEU A 46 6.82 8.66 -11.94
C LEU A 46 5.69 9.65 -12.21
N SER A 47 4.94 9.44 -13.29
CA SER A 47 3.73 10.25 -13.52
C SER A 47 2.72 10.02 -12.40
N LEU A 48 1.93 11.05 -12.06
CA LEU A 48 0.86 10.90 -11.06
C LEU A 48 -0.11 9.78 -11.44
N ARG A 49 -0.41 9.65 -12.74
CA ARG A 49 -1.23 8.59 -13.29
C ARG A 49 -0.64 7.20 -13.04
N THR A 50 0.67 7.02 -13.20
CA THR A 50 1.35 5.77 -12.88
C THR A 50 1.23 5.44 -11.40
N ILE A 51 1.43 6.42 -10.52
CA ILE A 51 1.24 6.23 -9.07
C ILE A 51 -0.20 5.84 -8.74
N GLU A 52 -1.20 6.48 -9.35
CA GLU A 52 -2.62 6.14 -9.16
C GLU A 52 -2.93 4.70 -9.56
N TYR A 53 -2.37 4.21 -10.68
CA TYR A 53 -2.49 2.81 -11.10
C TYR A 53 -1.82 1.87 -10.09
N ARG A 54 -0.58 2.15 -9.68
CA ARG A 54 0.14 1.31 -8.70
C ARG A 54 -0.57 1.26 -7.35
N VAL A 55 -1.10 2.39 -6.88
CA VAL A 55 -1.89 2.45 -5.64
C VAL A 55 -3.15 1.58 -5.75
N ARG A 56 -3.75 1.46 -6.94
CA ARG A 56 -4.89 0.57 -7.18
C ARG A 56 -4.44 -0.90 -7.13
N ASP A 57 -3.38 -1.26 -7.86
CA ASP A 57 -2.84 -2.62 -7.86
C ASP A 57 -2.47 -3.09 -6.45
N ILE A 58 -1.84 -2.21 -5.65
CA ILE A 58 -1.50 -2.47 -4.25
C ILE A 58 -2.76 -2.77 -3.43
N LYS A 59 -3.83 -2.00 -3.59
CA LYS A 59 -5.09 -2.24 -2.87
C LYS A 59 -5.72 -3.58 -3.27
N ASP A 60 -5.77 -3.86 -4.58
CA ASP A 60 -6.35 -5.10 -5.10
C ASP A 60 -5.58 -6.32 -4.58
N LYS A 61 -4.25 -6.23 -4.49
CA LYS A 61 -3.41 -7.28 -3.89
C LYS A 61 -3.68 -7.48 -2.40
N ILE A 62 -3.86 -6.40 -1.63
CA ILE A 62 -4.19 -6.47 -0.20
C ILE A 62 -5.59 -7.05 0.03
N GLU A 63 -6.55 -6.72 -0.82
CA GLU A 63 -7.90 -7.28 -0.72
C GLU A 63 -7.90 -8.80 -0.98
N ARG A 64 -7.04 -9.27 -1.89
CA ARG A 64 -6.90 -10.71 -2.19
C ARG A 64 -6.22 -11.52 -1.09
N THR A 65 -5.40 -10.91 -0.23
CA THR A 65 -4.69 -11.65 0.83
C THR A 65 -5.56 -12.00 2.04
N GLY A 66 -6.83 -11.57 2.08
CA GLY A 66 -7.77 -11.91 3.17
C GLY A 66 -7.46 -11.24 4.51
N VAL A 67 -6.30 -10.59 4.66
CA VAL A 67 -5.92 -9.79 5.84
C VAL A 67 -6.96 -8.68 6.10
N PHE A 68 -7.56 -8.13 5.04
CA PHE A 68 -8.61 -7.12 5.14
C PHE A 68 -9.87 -7.61 5.87
N ASP A 69 -10.27 -8.86 5.66
CA ASP A 69 -11.45 -9.46 6.30
C ASP A 69 -11.22 -9.71 7.81
N TRP A 70 -9.98 -10.02 8.19
CA TRP A 70 -9.58 -10.11 9.60
C TRP A 70 -9.61 -8.74 10.29
N MET A 71 -9.16 -7.68 9.61
CA MET A 71 -9.12 -6.33 10.18
C MET A 71 -10.51 -5.69 10.34
N LYS A 72 -11.43 -5.93 9.40
CA LYS A 72 -12.84 -5.46 9.53
C LYS A 72 -13.58 -6.08 10.70
N LYS A 73 -13.18 -7.27 11.15
CA LYS A 73 -13.80 -7.98 12.28
C LYS A 73 -13.25 -7.56 13.65
N ASN A 74 -12.10 -6.90 13.70
CA ASN A 74 -11.40 -6.56 14.95
C ASN A 74 -11.21 -5.04 15.15
N CYS A 75 -11.93 -4.21 14.39
CA CYS A 75 -11.93 -2.74 14.49
C CYS A 75 -13.35 -2.22 14.75
#